data_AF-A0A7G2LVL0-F1
#
_entry.id   AF-A0A7G2LVL0-F1
#
_cell.length_a   1.000
_cell.length_b   1.000
_cell.length_c   1.000
_cell.angle_alpha   90.00
_cell.angle_beta   90.00
_cell.angle_gamma   90.00
#
_symmetry.space_group_name_H-M   'P 1'
#
loop_
_entity.id
_entity.type
_entity.pdbx_description
1 polymer ?
#
loop_
_entity_poly.entity_id
_entity_poly.type
_entity_poly.pdbx_seq_one_letter_code
_entity_poly.pdbx_strand_id
1 'polypeptide(L)'
;LGKKADIVMLDRRKPHLYPPMMPLTTVAQFANAADVDTVIVNGEIRMQNRRTALDEGAILDAAAQELQEAVARCDLTHLLAENGAAG
;
A
#
# COMPACT_ATOMS: atom_id res chain seq x y z
N LEU A 1 -26.99 7.43 11.78
CA LEU A 1 -26.24 8.69 12.01
C LEU A 1 -25.49 8.55 13.33
N GLY A 2 -24.27 9.10 13.46
CA GLY A 2 -23.47 9.02 14.71
C GLY A 2 -22.29 8.04 14.69
N LYS A 3 -22.02 7.36 13.56
CA LYS A 3 -20.75 6.63 13.37
C LYS A 3 -19.67 7.58 12.85
N LYS A 4 -18.40 7.27 13.13
CA LYS A 4 -17.26 7.94 12.51
C LYS A 4 -17.31 7.75 10.99
N ALA A 5 -16.97 8.80 10.25
CA ALA A 5 -16.92 8.78 8.80
C ALA A 5 -15.61 8.14 8.33
N ASP A 6 -15.53 6.82 8.50
CA ASP A 6 -14.44 5.98 7.99
C ASP A 6 -14.92 5.31 6.71
N ILE A 7 -14.47 5.81 5.55
CA ILE A 7 -15.00 5.44 4.23
C ILE A 7 -13.84 5.13 3.28
N VAL A 8 -13.99 4.06 2.50
CA VAL A 8 -13.06 3.67 1.44
C VAL A 8 -13.84 3.59 0.13
N MET A 9 -13.32 4.25 -0.91
CA MET A 9 -13.89 4.22 -2.27
C MET A 9 -12.96 3.44 -3.19
N LEU A 10 -13.55 2.58 -4.02
CA LEU A 10 -12.83 1.70 -4.94
C LEU A 10 -13.08 2.12 -6.40
N ASP A 11 -12.04 2.17 -7.22
CA ASP A 11 -12.16 2.19 -8.67
C ASP A 11 -12.37 0.76 -9.20
N ARG A 12 -13.61 0.47 -9.60
CA ARG A 12 -14.02 -0.85 -10.09
C ARG A 12 -13.90 -0.99 -11.61
N ARG A 13 -13.43 0.03 -12.33
CA ARG A 13 -13.29 -0.02 -13.79
C ARG A 13 -11.94 -0.61 -14.20
N LYS A 14 -11.65 -1.82 -13.71
CA LYS A 14 -10.38 -2.52 -13.92
C LYS A 14 -10.57 -3.96 -14.38
N PRO A 15 -9.63 -4.54 -15.14
CA PRO A 15 -9.78 -5.88 -15.73
C PRO A 15 -10.16 -6.97 -14.73
N HIS A 16 -9.56 -6.97 -13.53
CA HIS A 16 -9.82 -7.99 -12.49
C HIS A 16 -11.10 -7.75 -11.68
N LEU A 17 -11.84 -6.67 -11.93
CA LEU A 17 -13.12 -6.33 -11.30
C LEU A 17 -14.29 -6.24 -12.30
N TYR A 18 -14.07 -6.65 -13.55
CA TYR A 18 -15.02 -6.53 -14.65
C TYR A 18 -15.35 -7.90 -15.28
N PRO A 19 -16.59 -8.18 -15.71
CA PRO A 19 -17.79 -7.32 -15.73
C PRO A 19 -18.32 -6.92 -14.35
N PRO A 20 -19.10 -5.82 -14.22
CA PRO A 20 -19.42 -5.16 -12.95
C PRO A 20 -20.59 -5.83 -12.21
N MET A 21 -20.55 -7.15 -12.13
CA MET A 21 -21.54 -8.01 -11.49
C MET A 21 -21.08 -8.40 -10.09
N MET A 22 -22.03 -8.75 -9.21
CA MET A 22 -21.78 -9.20 -7.83
C MET A 22 -20.78 -8.31 -7.07
N PRO A 23 -21.07 -7.00 -6.88
CA PRO A 23 -20.10 -6.02 -6.40
C PRO A 23 -19.43 -6.40 -5.08
N LEU A 24 -20.18 -6.98 -4.13
CA LEU A 24 -19.63 -7.39 -2.84
C LEU A 24 -18.70 -8.59 -2.97
N THR A 25 -19.11 -9.63 -3.71
CA THR A 25 -18.29 -10.83 -3.96
C THR A 25 -17.01 -10.47 -4.71
N THR A 26 -17.12 -9.66 -5.76
CA THR A 26 -15.97 -9.26 -6.58
C THR A 26 -14.97 -8.45 -5.75
N VAL A 27 -15.44 -7.54 -4.88
CA VAL A 27 -14.56 -6.82 -3.96
C VAL A 27 -13.92 -7.77 -2.94
N ALA A 28 -14.70 -8.65 -2.32
CA ALA A 28 -14.20 -9.57 -1.29
C ALA A 28 -13.15 -10.58 -1.82
N GLN A 29 -13.24 -10.97 -3.10
CA GLN A 29 -12.40 -12.02 -3.68
C GLN A 29 -11.25 -11.49 -4.54
N PHE A 30 -11.41 -10.33 -5.19
CA PHE A 30 -10.46 -9.88 -6.22
C PHE A 30 -9.89 -8.49 -5.99
N ALA A 31 -10.51 -7.64 -5.16
CA ALA A 31 -9.98 -6.30 -4.94
C ALA A 31 -8.68 -6.33 -4.14
N ASN A 32 -7.76 -5.43 -4.47
CA ASN A 32 -6.52 -5.23 -3.75
C ASN A 32 -6.26 -3.73 -3.48
N ALA A 33 -5.16 -3.42 -2.79
CA ALA A 33 -4.83 -2.05 -2.40
C ALA A 33 -4.71 -1.08 -3.60
N ALA A 34 -4.37 -1.57 -4.79
CA ALA A 34 -4.29 -0.74 -5.99
C ALA A 34 -5.68 -0.27 -6.46
N ASP A 35 -6.78 -0.88 -6.02
CA ASP A 35 -8.14 -0.52 -6.40
C ASP A 35 -8.75 0.57 -5.53
N VAL A 36 -8.14 0.85 -4.38
CA VAL A 36 -8.56 1.96 -3.54
C VAL A 36 -8.21 3.27 -4.23
N ASP A 37 -9.21 4.15 -4.35
CA ASP A 37 -9.06 5.48 -4.95
C ASP A 37 -9.00 6.58 -3.90
N THR A 38 -9.96 6.58 -2.97
CA THR A 38 -10.14 7.63 -1.96
C THR A 38 -10.39 7.00 -0.59
N VAL A 39 -9.74 7.56 0.44
CA VAL A 39 -9.87 7.11 1.85
C VAL A 39 -10.17 8.31 2.73
N ILE A 40 -11.22 8.17 3.54
CA ILE A 40 -11.64 9.15 4.54
C ILE A 40 -11.57 8.49 5.91
N VAL A 41 -10.91 9.14 6.87
CA VAL A 41 -10.77 8.66 8.26
C VAL A 41 -11.24 9.75 9.20
N ASN A 42 -12.19 9.44 10.08
CA ASN A 42 -12.87 10.41 10.95
C ASN A 42 -13.40 11.66 10.20
N GLY A 43 -13.79 11.52 8.93
CA GLY A 43 -14.28 12.64 8.10
C GLY A 43 -13.18 13.45 7.39
N GLU A 44 -11.90 13.12 7.57
CA GLU A 44 -10.79 13.76 6.88
C GLU A 44 -10.31 12.92 5.70
N ILE A 45 -10.08 13.55 4.55
CA ILE A 45 -9.50 12.90 3.38
C ILE A 45 -8.02 12.59 3.65
N ARG A 46 -7.67 11.31 3.67
CA ARG A 46 -6.28 10.83 3.83
C ARG A 46 -5.65 10.40 2.52
N MET A 47 -6.48 10.01 1.55
CA MET A 47 -6.07 9.74 0.18
C MET A 47 -7.18 10.18 -0.78
N GLN A 48 -6.83 10.76 -1.92
CA GLN A 48 -7.77 11.15 -2.97
C GLN A 48 -7.14 10.93 -4.35
N ASN A 49 -7.88 10.33 -5.29
CA ASN A 49 -7.35 9.98 -6.61
C ASN A 49 -6.00 9.24 -6.53
N ARG A 50 -5.89 8.33 -5.55
CA ARG A 50 -4.66 7.56 -5.24
C ARG A 50 -3.45 8.39 -4.82
N ARG A 51 -3.62 9.66 -4.45
CA ARG A 51 -2.56 10.52 -3.92
C ARG A 51 -2.77 10.73 -2.43
N THR A 52 -1.69 10.61 -1.67
CA THR A 52 -1.66 10.93 -0.24
C THR A 52 -0.84 12.20 -0.01
N ALA A 53 -0.89 12.75 1.19
CA ALA A 53 0.00 13.84 1.60
C ALA A 53 1.36 13.34 2.12
N LEU A 54 1.61 12.03 2.06
CA LEU A 54 2.86 11.43 2.52
C LEU A 54 3.96 11.64 1.48
N ASP A 55 5.19 11.80 1.98
CA ASP A 55 6.39 11.73 1.15
C ASP A 55 6.83 10.27 1.02
N GLU A 56 6.42 9.64 -0.08
CA GLU A 56 6.76 8.23 -0.35
C GLU A 56 8.27 8.02 -0.46
N GLY A 57 9.02 9.00 -0.98
CA GLY A 57 10.48 8.92 -1.10
C GLY A 57 11.14 8.89 0.27
N ALA A 58 10.80 9.85 1.14
CA ALA A 58 11.35 9.90 2.50
C ALA A 58 10.99 8.65 3.33
N ILE A 59 9.80 8.09 3.12
CA ILE A 59 9.39 6.83 3.79
C ILE A 59 10.25 5.65 3.30
N LEU A 60 10.47 5.53 1.99
CA LEU A 60 11.32 4.47 1.44
C LEU A 60 12.77 4.61 1.88
N ASP A 61 13.31 5.83 1.92
CA ASP A 61 14.66 6.11 2.40
C ASP A 61 14.83 5.73 3.87
N ALA A 62 13.87 6.11 4.72
CA ALA A 62 13.87 5.74 6.13
C ALA A 62 13.77 4.22 6.32
N ALA A 63 12.94 3.53 5.54
CA ALA A 63 12.82 2.07 5.59
C ALA A 63 14.11 1.38 5.15
N ALA A 64 14.79 1.89 4.12
CA ALA A 64 16.07 1.37 3.66
C ALA A 64 17.16 1.54 4.72
N GLN A 65 17.20 2.69 5.41
CA GLN A 65 18.13 2.94 6.50
C GLN A 65 17.88 1.97 7.67
N GLU A 66 16.62 1.80 8.11
CA GLU A 66 16.31 0.87 9.20
C GLU A 66 16.70 -0.57 8.85
N LEU A 67 16.52 -1.00 7.60
CA LEU A 67 16.98 -2.32 7.15
C LEU A 67 18.49 -2.47 7.34
N GLN A 68 19.28 -1.48 6.92
CA GLN A 68 20.74 -1.50 7.06
C GLN A 68 21.16 -1.63 8.53
N GLU A 69 20.55 -0.82 9.41
CA GLU A 69 20.85 -0.82 10.84
C GLU A 69 20.43 -2.14 11.52
N ALA A 70 19.24 -2.64 11.21
CA ALA A 70 18.73 -3.90 11.75
C ALA A 70 19.60 -5.10 11.33
N VAL A 71 20.01 -5.15 10.07
CA VAL A 71 20.85 -6.22 9.52
C VAL A 71 22.27 -6.17 10.11
N ALA A 72 22.85 -4.97 10.24
CA ALA A 72 24.16 -4.79 10.84
C ALA A 72 24.19 -5.23 12.32
N ARG A 73 23.14 -4.94 13.09
CA ARG A 73 23.00 -5.39 14.50
C ARG A 73 22.98 -6.91 14.65
N CYS A 74 22.55 -7.62 13.62
CA CYS A 74 22.41 -9.07 13.62
C CYS A 74 23.57 -9.80 12.91
N ASP A 75 24.58 -9.08 12.40
CA ASP A 75 25.68 -9.63 11.59
C ASP A 75 25.19 -10.37 10.32
N LEU A 76 24.08 -9.88 9.73
CA LEU A 76 23.42 -10.49 8.56
C LEU A 76 23.71 -9.76 7.25
N THR A 77 24.66 -8.82 7.22
CA THR A 77 24.93 -7.95 6.05
C THR A 77 25.23 -8.75 4.77
N HIS A 78 25.81 -9.94 4.91
CA HIS A 78 26.08 -10.85 3.81
C HIS A 78 24.82 -11.30 3.03
N LEU A 79 23.62 -11.24 3.64
CA LEU A 79 22.35 -11.57 2.99
C LEU A 79 21.81 -10.45 2.09
N LEU A 80 22.38 -9.24 2.16
CA LEU A 80 21.97 -8.12 1.31
C LEU A 80 22.59 -8.17 -0.09
N ALA A 81 23.61 -9.01 -0.29
CA ALA A 81 24.20 -9.25 -1.59
C ALA A 81 23.58 -10.50 -2.22
N GLU A 82 23.28 -10.43 -3.52
CA GLU A 82 23.01 -11.65 -4.29
C GLU A 82 24.32 -12.43 -4.48
N ASN A 83 24.29 -13.74 -4.23
CA ASN A 83 25.43 -14.62 -4.49
C ASN A 83 25.74 -14.62 -5.99
N GLY A 84 26.73 -13.85 -6.42
CA GLY A 84 27.18 -13.79 -7.82
C GLY A 84 27.63 -12.41 -8.31
N ALA A 85 27.45 -11.33 -7.54
CA ALA A 85 27.84 -9.97 -7.95
C ALA A 85 29.29 -9.60 -7.59
N ALA A 86 30.17 -10.58 -7.34
CA ALA A 86 31.61 -10.38 -7.21
C ALA A 86 32.31 -11.00 -8.42
N GLY A 87 32.42 -10.20 -9.48
CA GLY A 87 33.37 -10.41 -10.58
C GLY A 87 34.45 -9.35 -10.50
#